data_AF-A0A7V4YRS3-F1
#
_entry.id   AF-A0A7V4YRS3-F1
#
_cell.length_a   1.000
_cell.length_b   1.000
_cell.length_c   1.000
_cell.angle_alpha   90.00
_cell.angle_beta   90.00
_cell.angle_gamma   90.00
#
_symmetry.space_group_name_H-M   'P 1'
#
loop_
_entity.id
_entity.type
_entity.pdbx_description
1 polymer ?
#
loop_
_entity_poly.entity_id
_entity_poly.type
_entity_poly.pdbx_seq_one_letter_code
_entity_poly.pdbx_strand_id
1 'polypeptide(L)'
;MKEKTLVIIKPDAVERNLIGEIISHFEKNGLTVIAMKMVKLSKEEAEGFYQVHRGKPFFDSLTDFMSSGACVPMVIEGEDAINRVRKIMGATDPQK
;
A
#
# COMPACT_ATOMS: atom_id res chain seq x y z
N MET A 1 -4.11 23.06 -2.30
CA MET A 1 -4.10 22.17 -3.49
C MET A 1 -4.28 20.74 -3.00
N LYS A 2 -5.00 19.89 -3.74
CA LYS A 2 -5.14 18.48 -3.41
C LYS A 2 -3.89 17.71 -3.85
N GLU A 3 -3.40 16.85 -2.98
CA GLU A 3 -2.31 15.92 -3.26
C GLU A 3 -2.86 14.54 -3.65
N LYS A 4 -2.04 13.75 -4.33
CA LYS A 4 -2.32 12.34 -4.64
C LYS A 4 -1.17 11.49 -4.15
N THR A 5 -1.49 10.36 -3.53
CA THR A 5 -0.49 9.38 -3.09
C THR A 5 -0.93 7.97 -3.41
N LEU A 6 0.06 7.10 -3.65
CA LEU A 6 -0.15 5.67 -3.82
C LEU A 6 -0.24 5.00 -2.43
N VAL A 7 -1.24 4.14 -2.26
CA VAL A 7 -1.35 3.19 -1.14
C VAL A 7 -1.53 1.80 -1.73
N ILE A 8 -0.90 0.80 -1.13
CA ILE A 8 -1.06 -0.60 -1.53
C ILE A 8 -1.55 -1.41 -0.33
N ILE A 9 -2.74 -1.99 -0.44
CA ILE A 9 -3.19 -3.03 0.49
C ILE A 9 -2.41 -4.30 0.13
N LYS A 10 -1.54 -4.74 1.04
CA LYS A 10 -0.60 -5.85 0.86
C LYS A 10 -1.32 -7.22 0.90
N PRO A 11 -0.66 -8.29 0.42
CA PRO A 11 -1.28 -9.62 0.34
C PRO A 11 -1.87 -10.16 1.64
N ASP A 12 -1.21 -9.92 2.77
CA ASP A 12 -1.67 -10.33 4.10
C ASP A 12 -3.00 -9.68 4.49
N ALA A 13 -3.16 -8.38 4.23
CA ALA A 13 -4.39 -7.65 4.52
C ALA A 13 -5.54 -8.08 3.57
N VAL A 14 -5.22 -8.41 2.32
CA VAL A 14 -6.18 -8.98 1.37
C VAL A 14 -6.66 -10.35 1.83
N GLU A 15 -5.73 -11.25 2.20
CA GLU A 15 -6.04 -12.60 2.70
C GLU A 15 -6.90 -12.57 3.97
N ARG A 16 -6.66 -11.57 4.83
CA ARG A 16 -7.44 -11.31 6.05
C ARG A 16 -8.78 -10.61 5.79
N ASN A 17 -9.19 -10.39 4.54
CA ASN A 17 -10.43 -9.71 4.14
C ASN A 17 -10.58 -8.26 4.65
N LEU A 18 -9.47 -7.53 4.79
CA LEU A 18 -9.46 -6.17 5.37
C LEU A 18 -9.63 -5.04 4.33
N ILE A 19 -9.85 -5.35 3.05
CA ILE A 19 -9.92 -4.34 1.98
C ILE A 19 -10.94 -3.24 2.29
N GLY A 20 -12.18 -3.64 2.62
CA GLY A 20 -13.26 -2.69 2.90
C GLY A 20 -13.00 -1.85 4.15
N GLU A 21 -12.41 -2.45 5.19
CA GLU A 21 -12.08 -1.74 6.43
C GLU A 21 -11.01 -0.66 6.20
N ILE A 22 -9.97 -0.99 5.45
CA ILE A 22 -8.88 -0.06 5.12
C ILE A 22 -9.40 1.11 4.27
N ILE A 23 -10.22 0.82 3.25
CA ILE A 23 -10.85 1.87 2.42
C ILE A 23 -11.72 2.77 3.28
N SER A 24 -12.59 2.18 4.11
CA SER A 24 -13.46 2.94 5.01
C SER A 24 -12.67 3.84 5.96
N HIS A 25 -11.50 3.40 6.41
CA HIS A 25 -10.65 4.21 7.29
C HIS A 25 -10.13 5.47 6.57
N PHE A 26 -9.70 5.38 5.31
CA PHE A 26 -9.30 6.56 4.53
C PHE A 26 -10.48 7.51 4.27
N GLU A 27 -11.64 6.97 3.87
CA GLU A 27 -12.85 7.74 3.58
C GLU A 27 -13.38 8.50 4.80
N LYS A 28 -13.41 7.84 5.97
CA LYS A 28 -13.79 8.47 7.25
C LYS A 28 -12.85 9.58 7.68
N ASN A 29 -11.60 9.53 7.22
CA ASN A 29 -10.63 10.61 7.39
C ASN A 29 -10.71 11.64 6.25
N GLY A 30 -11.79 11.72 5.47
CA GLY A 30 -11.96 12.76 4.45
C GLY A 30 -10.91 12.71 3.33
N LEU A 31 -10.36 11.52 3.05
CA LEU A 31 -9.55 11.23 1.87
C LEU A 31 -10.42 10.48 0.86
N THR A 32 -10.13 10.62 -0.42
CA THR A 32 -10.93 10.01 -1.50
C THR A 32 -10.11 8.97 -2.26
N VAL A 33 -10.66 7.76 -2.45
CA VAL A 33 -10.11 6.77 -3.38
C VAL A 33 -10.55 7.15 -4.79
N ILE A 34 -9.63 7.58 -5.64
CA ILE A 34 -9.95 8.03 -7.01
C ILE A 34 -9.62 6.98 -8.09
N ALA A 35 -8.84 5.96 -7.73
CA ALA A 35 -8.56 4.81 -8.57
C ALA A 35 -8.13 3.63 -7.69
N MET A 36 -8.51 2.41 -8.08
CA MET A 36 -8.05 1.18 -7.46
C MET A 36 -8.07 0.03 -8.44
N LYS A 37 -7.19 -0.96 -8.26
CA LYS A 37 -7.18 -2.19 -9.05
C LYS A 37 -6.71 -3.34 -8.18
N MET A 38 -7.39 -4.49 -8.23
CA MET A 38 -6.84 -5.73 -7.69
C MET A 38 -5.86 -6.33 -8.69
N VAL A 39 -4.65 -6.63 -8.24
CA VAL A 39 -3.59 -7.23 -9.07
C VAL A 39 -2.91 -8.35 -8.29
N LYS A 40 -2.28 -9.28 -9.01
CA LYS A 40 -1.29 -10.19 -8.44
C LYS A 40 0.03 -9.91 -9.15
N LEU A 41 0.98 -9.33 -8.44
CA LEU A 41 2.28 -8.98 -9.01
C LEU A 41 3.07 -10.27 -9.25
N SER A 42 3.72 -10.36 -10.39
CA SER A 42 4.87 -11.25 -10.56
C SER A 42 6.03 -10.79 -9.67
N LYS A 43 6.96 -11.69 -9.38
CA LYS A 43 8.19 -11.35 -8.64
C LYS A 43 8.97 -10.23 -9.34
N GLU A 44 9.04 -10.28 -10.66
CA GLU A 44 9.75 -9.28 -11.48
C GLU A 44 9.10 -7.89 -11.42
N GLU A 45 7.76 -7.80 -11.44
CA GLU A 45 7.04 -6.54 -11.21
C GLU A 45 7.27 -6.00 -9.80
N ALA A 46 7.28 -6.87 -8.78
CA ALA A 46 7.56 -6.47 -7.40
C ALA A 46 8.99 -5.95 -7.24
N GLU A 47 9.98 -6.62 -7.82
CA GLU A 47 11.37 -6.17 -7.85
C GLU A 47 11.53 -4.82 -8.56
N GLY A 48 10.84 -4.64 -9.69
CA GLY A 48 10.82 -3.36 -10.40
C GLY A 48 10.24 -2.24 -9.54
N PHE A 49 9.12 -2.48 -8.84
CA PHE A 49 8.52 -1.49 -7.95
C PHE A 49 9.40 -1.14 -6.75
N TYR A 50 10.06 -2.14 -6.13
CA TYR A 50 10.91 -1.95 -4.96
C TYR A 50 12.39 -1.75 -5.29
N GLN A 51 12.75 -1.43 -6.54
CA GLN A 51 14.14 -1.33 -7.01
C GLN A 51 15.02 -0.42 -6.13
N VAL A 52 14.45 0.63 -5.52
CA VAL A 52 15.14 1.53 -4.58
C VAL A 52 15.72 0.84 -3.35
N HIS A 53 15.25 -0.38 -3.04
CA HIS A 53 15.75 -1.23 -1.96
C HIS A 53 16.69 -2.33 -2.43
N ARG A 54 17.03 -2.39 -3.72
CA ARG A 54 17.97 -3.40 -4.25
C ARG A 54 19.30 -3.34 -3.49
N GLY A 55 19.81 -4.51 -3.11
CA GLY A 55 21.02 -4.65 -2.30
C GLY A 55 20.80 -4.52 -0.78
N LYS A 56 19.58 -4.24 -0.31
CA LYS A 56 19.24 -4.35 1.11
C LYS A 56 18.98 -5.82 1.48
N PRO A 57 19.32 -6.27 2.71
CA PRO A 57 19.14 -7.66 3.14
C PRO A 57 17.69 -8.16 3.05
N PHE A 58 16.71 -7.27 3.16
CA PHE A 58 15.28 -7.60 3.13
C PHE A 58 14.65 -7.53 1.73
N PHE A 59 15.40 -7.15 0.68
CA PHE A 59 14.84 -6.91 -0.65
C PHE A 59 14.12 -8.13 -1.20
N ASP A 60 14.79 -9.29 -1.20
CA ASP A 60 14.25 -10.53 -1.76
C ASP A 60 12.99 -10.98 -0.99
N SER A 61 13.05 -10.96 0.35
CA SER A 61 11.89 -11.29 1.20
C SER A 61 10.72 -10.32 0.99
N LEU A 62 10.99 -9.04 0.74
CA LEU A 62 9.95 -8.04 0.48
C LEU A 62 9.28 -8.30 -0.87
N THR A 63 10.05 -8.61 -1.90
CA THR A 63 9.54 -8.87 -3.25
C THR A 63 8.82 -10.22 -3.34
N ASP A 64 9.29 -11.24 -2.62
CA ASP A 64 8.59 -12.53 -2.47
C ASP A 64 7.26 -12.34 -1.75
N PHE A 65 7.26 -11.61 -0.64
CA PHE A 65 6.04 -11.32 0.10
C PHE A 65 5.02 -10.58 -0.77
N MET A 66 5.45 -9.55 -1.51
CA MET A 66 4.58 -8.73 -2.35
C MET A 66 4.04 -9.45 -3.60
N SER A 67 4.70 -10.53 -4.03
CA SER A 67 4.28 -11.37 -5.16
C SER A 67 3.56 -12.66 -4.74
N SER A 68 3.47 -12.92 -3.42
CA SER A 68 2.85 -14.14 -2.87
C SER A 68 1.34 -14.24 -3.12
N GLY A 69 0.65 -13.11 -3.26
CA GLY A 69 -0.81 -13.05 -3.36
C GLY A 69 -1.32 -11.80 -4.04
N ALA A 70 -2.65 -11.63 -4.04
CA ALA A 70 -3.29 -10.45 -4.59
C ALA A 70 -3.04 -9.24 -3.69
N CYS A 71 -2.82 -8.07 -4.28
CA CYS A 71 -2.74 -6.79 -3.60
C CYS A 71 -3.68 -5.78 -4.26
N VAL A 72 -3.96 -4.68 -3.56
CA VAL A 72 -4.84 -3.62 -4.06
C VAL A 72 -4.11 -2.29 -4.01
N PRO A 73 -3.38 -1.90 -5.08
CA PRO A 73 -2.93 -0.54 -5.30
C PRO A 73 -4.12 0.41 -5.47
N MET A 74 -4.03 1.57 -4.81
CA MET A 74 -5.03 2.62 -4.78
C MET A 74 -4.38 4.00 -4.90
N VAL A 75 -5.07 4.92 -5.56
CA VAL A 75 -4.72 6.34 -5.55
C VAL A 75 -5.64 7.07 -4.57
N ILE A 76 -5.03 7.65 -3.54
CA ILE A 76 -5.71 8.42 -2.51
C ILE A 76 -5.48 9.91 -2.78
N GLU A 77 -6.56 10.69 -2.87
CA GLU A 77 -6.55 12.14 -3.08
C GLU A 77 -7.11 12.89 -1.86
N GLY A 78 -6.54 14.05 -1.54
CA GLY A 78 -7.06 14.95 -0.51
C GLY A 78 -6.12 16.11 -0.20
N GLU A 79 -6.54 16.99 0.70
CA GLU A 79 -5.63 18.00 1.27
C GLU A 79 -4.61 17.33 2.20
N ASP A 80 -3.32 17.66 2.02
CA ASP A 80 -2.19 17.09 2.79
C ASP A 80 -2.18 15.54 2.76
N ALA A 81 -2.63 14.94 1.65
CA ALA A 81 -2.89 13.51 1.55
C ALA A 81 -1.65 12.66 1.87
N ILE A 82 -0.45 13.08 1.46
CA ILE A 82 0.78 12.30 1.69
C ILE A 82 1.05 12.16 3.20
N ASN A 83 1.02 13.27 3.94
CA ASN A 83 1.27 13.26 5.37
C ASN A 83 0.14 12.58 6.16
N ARG A 84 -1.11 12.81 5.76
CA ARG A 84 -2.27 12.21 6.42
C ARG A 84 -2.32 10.70 6.23
N VAL A 85 -2.03 10.21 5.03
CA VAL A 85 -1.91 8.77 4.76
C VAL A 85 -0.81 8.13 5.61
N ARG A 86 0.36 8.78 5.75
CA ARG A 86 1.43 8.30 6.64
C ARG A 86 0.98 8.24 8.10
N LYS A 87 0.25 9.25 8.59
CA LYS A 87 -0.31 9.25 9.95
C LYS A 87 -1.32 8.12 10.17
N ILE A 88 -2.18 7.86 9.18
CA ILE A 88 -3.21 6.79 9.23
C ILE A 88 -2.59 5.40 9.20
N MET A 89 -1.58 5.18 8.36
CA MET A 89 -0.90 3.87 8.27
C MET A 89 -0.12 3.52 9.54
N GLY A 90 0.27 4.53 10.34
CA GLY A 90 1.07 4.32 11.54
C GLY A 90 2.55 4.03 11.23
N ALA A 91 3.27 3.56 12.24
CA ALA A 91 4.68 3.22 12.10
C ALA A 91 4.88 2.06 11.11
N THR A 92 6.00 2.08 10.39
CA THR A 92 6.37 0.97 9.48
C THR A 92 6.54 -0.36 10.21
N ASP A 93 6.95 -0.30 11.48
CA ASP A 93 6.99 -1.43 12.40
C ASP A 93 5.77 -1.34 13.34
N PRO A 94 4.76 -2.23 13.22
CA PRO A 94 3.55 -2.16 14.03
C PRO A 94 3.78 -2.52 15.50
N GLN A 95 4.96 -3.03 15.87
CA GLN A 95 5.32 -3.38 17.25
C GLN A 95 6.11 -2.27 17.96
N LYS A 96 6.36 -1.12 17.31
CA LYS A 96 7.02 0.04 17.90
C LYS A 96 6.07 1.21 18.12
#